data_AF-A0A8S9YQW6-F1
#
_entry.id   AF-A0A8S9YQW6-F1
#
_cell.length_a   1.000
_cell.length_b   1.000
_cell.length_c   1.000
_cell.angle_alpha   90.00
_cell.angle_beta   90.00
_cell.angle_gamma   90.00
#
_symmetry.space_group_name_H-M   'P 1'
#
loop_
_entity.id
_entity.type
_entity.pdbx_description
1 polymer ?
#
loop_
_entity_poly.entity_id
_entity_poly.type
_entity_poly.pdbx_seq_one_letter_code
_entity_poly.pdbx_strand_id
1 'polypeptide(L)'
;MSSGNLCIGLLILLVSGALSITEQDKQMLLQLHNAARAKILAGQVLGQPAAKYMPPMIWDDELAEKAQHWSNQCIAGHDSKFDRNTTRWSWVGQNFAGIKSVELGFTRWFEEYKSYNIYLPNCTGVCGHYTQVSTCISDSPGSF
;
A
#
# COMPACT_ATOMS: atom_id res chain seq x y z
N MET A 1 12.67 -27.40 5.56
CA MET A 1 12.66 -26.17 6.36
C MET A 1 11.56 -25.29 5.79
N SER A 2 10.55 -24.98 6.61
CA SER A 2 9.29 -24.37 6.17
C SER A 2 9.51 -22.93 5.69
N SER A 3 9.42 -22.71 4.38
CA SER A 3 9.41 -21.37 3.78
C SER A 3 8.12 -20.68 4.20
N GLY A 4 8.21 -19.82 5.21
CA GLY A 4 7.08 -19.01 5.67
C GLY A 4 6.72 -17.97 4.63
N ASN A 5 5.50 -18.03 4.09
CA ASN A 5 4.93 -17.02 3.21
C ASN A 5 4.78 -15.70 3.98
N LEU A 6 5.66 -14.74 3.75
CA LEU A 6 5.60 -13.41 4.36
C LEU A 6 5.00 -12.43 3.36
N CYS A 7 3.74 -12.01 3.58
CA CYS A 7 3.20 -10.89 2.83
C CYS A 7 3.82 -9.60 3.37
N ILE A 8 4.78 -9.07 2.62
CA ILE A 8 5.41 -7.80 2.91
C ILE A 8 4.34 -6.72 2.74
N GLY A 9 3.79 -6.31 3.88
CA GLY A 9 2.86 -5.22 3.99
C GLY A 9 3.60 -3.90 3.83
N LEU A 10 3.59 -3.37 2.62
CA LEU A 10 4.11 -2.05 2.34
C LEU A 10 3.10 -0.97 2.72
N LEU A 11 3.45 -0.14 3.70
CA LEU A 11 2.57 0.86 4.27
C LEU A 11 3.25 2.23 4.24
N ILE A 12 2.83 3.11 3.35
CA ILE A 12 3.27 4.51 3.33
C ILE A 12 2.05 5.37 3.08
N LEU A 13 1.60 6.12 4.10
CA LEU A 13 0.68 7.25 3.95
C LEU A 13 1.30 8.51 4.55
N LEU A 14 1.22 9.56 3.73
CA LEU A 14 1.86 10.85 3.95
C LEU A 14 0.87 11.79 4.62
N VAL A 15 1.32 12.45 5.67
CA VAL A 15 0.63 13.59 6.26
C VAL A 15 1.34 14.83 5.76
N SER A 16 0.61 15.71 5.07
CA SER A 16 1.14 17.01 4.69
C SER A 16 1.33 17.89 5.93
N GLY A 17 2.60 18.08 6.32
CA GLY A 17 3.08 19.15 7.19
C GLY A 17 3.45 18.71 8.61
N ALA A 18 4.75 18.79 8.92
CA ALA A 18 5.41 18.95 10.23
C ALA A 18 4.99 18.08 11.45
N LEU A 19 3.98 17.22 11.33
CA LEU A 19 3.49 16.36 12.40
C LEU A 19 3.94 14.93 12.13
N SER A 20 4.55 14.31 13.14
CA SER A 20 4.84 12.88 13.12
C SER A 20 3.52 12.11 13.09
N ILE A 21 3.48 11.03 12.31
CA ILE A 21 2.36 10.09 12.32
C ILE A 21 2.09 9.61 13.76
N THR A 22 0.85 9.73 14.23
CA THR A 22 0.48 9.29 15.59
C THR A 22 0.31 7.77 15.64
N GLU A 23 0.38 7.16 16.82
CA GLU A 23 0.08 5.73 16.96
C GLU A 23 -1.34 5.38 16.50
N GLN A 24 -2.29 6.30 16.68
CA GLN A 24 -3.66 6.17 16.18
C GLN A 24 -3.68 6.15 14.65
N ASP A 25 -2.92 7.02 13.98
CA ASP A 25 -2.81 7.05 12.53
C ASP A 25 -2.18 5.75 11.99
N LYS A 26 -1.14 5.25 12.65
CA LYS A 26 -0.50 3.97 12.30
C LYS A 26 -1.51 2.82 12.35
N GLN A 27 -2.24 2.72 13.46
CA GLN A 27 -3.27 1.69 13.65
C GLN A 27 -4.40 1.82 12.63
N MET A 28 -4.89 3.04 12.39
CA MET A 28 -5.94 3.31 11.41
C MET A 28 -5.50 2.88 10.01
N LEU A 29 -4.29 3.26 9.61
CA LEU A 29 -3.77 2.95 8.28
C LEU A 29 -3.61 1.44 8.07
N LEU A 30 -3.10 0.71 9.07
CA LEU A 30 -3.01 -0.75 9.04
C LEU A 30 -4.39 -1.42 8.98
N GLN A 31 -5.34 -0.95 9.80
CA GLN A 31 -6.71 -1.46 9.82
C GLN A 31 -7.40 -1.25 8.47
N LEU A 32 -7.25 -0.08 7.86
CA LEU A 32 -7.81 0.24 6.55
C LEU A 32 -7.24 -0.68 5.45
N HIS A 33 -5.91 -0.90 5.44
CA HIS A 33 -5.28 -1.86 4.51
C HIS A 33 -5.83 -3.27 4.70
N ASN A 34 -5.89 -3.76 5.94
CA ASN A 34 -6.33 -5.12 6.22
C ASN A 34 -7.83 -5.32 5.93
N ALA A 35 -8.66 -4.31 6.19
CA ALA A 35 -10.08 -4.34 5.84
C ALA A 35 -10.29 -4.34 4.32
N ALA A 36 -9.55 -3.51 3.58
CA ALA A 36 -9.59 -3.49 2.12
C ALA A 36 -9.15 -4.82 1.51
N ARG A 37 -8.04 -5.39 2.01
CA ARG A 37 -7.51 -6.68 1.58
C ARG A 37 -8.47 -7.84 1.88
N ALA A 38 -9.13 -7.82 3.04
CA ALA A 38 -10.17 -8.79 3.37
C ALA A 38 -11.37 -8.71 2.41
N LYS A 39 -11.79 -7.50 2.01
CA LYS A 39 -12.85 -7.32 1.00
C LYS A 39 -12.45 -7.87 -0.37
N ILE A 40 -11.21 -7.64 -0.80
CA ILE A 40 -10.70 -8.20 -2.06
C ILE A 40 -10.66 -9.72 -1.99
N LEU A 41 -10.14 -10.29 -0.89
CA LEU A 41 -10.13 -11.74 -0.65
C LEU A 41 -11.53 -12.36 -0.75
N ALA A 42 -12.52 -11.69 -0.17
CA ALA A 42 -13.91 -12.15 -0.18
C ALA A 42 -14.66 -11.88 -1.50
N GLY A 43 -14.04 -11.24 -2.50
CA GLY A 43 -14.71 -10.86 -3.75
C GLY A 43 -15.82 -9.81 -3.56
N GLN A 44 -15.69 -8.97 -2.52
CA GLN A 44 -16.68 -7.95 -2.14
C GLN A 44 -16.39 -6.57 -2.76
N VAL A 45 -15.39 -6.48 -3.63
CA VAL A 45 -15.06 -5.26 -4.36
C VAL A 45 -15.70 -5.34 -5.74
N LEU A 46 -16.63 -4.43 -6.02
CA LEU A 46 -17.38 -4.42 -7.28
C LEU A 46 -16.43 -4.37 -8.49
N GLY A 47 -16.64 -5.26 -9.46
CA GLY A 47 -15.82 -5.32 -10.68
C GLY A 47 -14.47 -6.03 -10.51
N GLN A 48 -14.14 -6.50 -9.30
CA GLN A 48 -12.90 -7.22 -9.00
C GLN A 48 -13.20 -8.66 -8.55
N PRO A 49 -12.42 -9.66 -8.98
CA PRO A 49 -12.58 -11.04 -8.56
C PRO A 49 -12.13 -11.22 -7.12
N ALA A 50 -12.61 -12.28 -6.48
CA ALA A 50 -12.05 -12.74 -5.22
C ALA A 50 -10.57 -13.11 -5.39
N ALA A 51 -9.70 -12.60 -4.52
CA ALA A 51 -8.31 -13.06 -4.49
C ALA A 51 -8.24 -14.51 -3.98
N LYS A 52 -7.28 -15.29 -4.47
CA LYS A 52 -7.04 -16.66 -3.97
C LYS A 52 -6.30 -16.67 -2.64
N TYR A 53 -5.44 -15.67 -2.43
CA TYR A 53 -4.58 -15.55 -1.26
C TYR A 53 -4.28 -14.07 -1.01
N MET A 54 -4.57 -13.59 0.20
CA MET A 54 -4.33 -12.20 0.59
C MET A 54 -4.30 -12.08 2.11
N PRO A 55 -3.21 -12.51 2.77
CA PRO A 55 -3.11 -12.43 4.22
C PRO A 55 -3.00 -10.97 4.67
N PRO A 56 -3.34 -10.72 5.95
CA PRO A 56 -3.22 -9.39 6.54
C PRO A 56 -1.77 -8.93 6.56
N MET A 57 -1.60 -7.63 6.36
CA MET A 57 -0.35 -6.92 6.55
C MET A 57 -0.05 -6.75 8.04
N ILE A 58 1.23 -6.63 8.34
CA ILE A 58 1.76 -6.24 9.66
C ILE A 58 2.44 -4.88 9.54
N TRP A 59 2.47 -4.13 10.63
CA TRP A 59 3.19 -2.85 10.69
C TRP A 59 4.70 -3.08 10.68
N ASP A 60 5.42 -2.13 10.10
CA ASP A 60 6.87 -2.16 10.02
C ASP A 60 7.48 -0.78 10.34
N ASP A 61 8.20 -0.67 11.46
CA ASP A 61 8.68 0.62 11.94
C ASP A 61 9.81 1.20 11.07
N GLU A 62 10.67 0.36 10.47
CA GLU A 62 11.75 0.83 9.58
C GLU A 62 11.19 1.46 8.29
N LEU A 63 10.14 0.85 7.72
CA LEU A 63 9.41 1.42 6.59
C LEU A 63 8.68 2.71 6.96
N ALA A 64 8.08 2.76 8.15
CA ALA A 64 7.38 3.95 8.65
C ALA A 64 8.33 5.13 8.89
N GLU A 65 9.52 4.89 9.44
CA GLU A 65 10.55 5.91 9.65
C GLU A 65 11.01 6.51 8.32
N LYS A 66 11.24 5.67 7.29
CA LYS A 66 11.58 6.14 5.94
C LYS A 66 10.46 6.94 5.29
N ALA A 67 9.22 6.47 5.42
CA ALA A 67 8.04 7.18 4.95
C ALA A 67 7.92 8.57 5.60
N GLN A 68 8.10 8.65 6.92
CA GLN A 68 8.07 9.92 7.65
C GLN A 68 9.22 10.84 7.21
N HIS A 69 10.43 10.30 7.02
CA HIS A 69 11.57 11.06 6.54
C HIS A 69 11.31 11.71 5.17
N TRP A 70 10.69 10.97 4.23
CA TRP A 70 10.27 11.51 2.94
C TRP A 70 9.16 12.55 3.08
N SER A 71 8.13 12.26 3.89
CA SER A 71 7.02 13.19 4.16
C SER A 71 7.49 14.53 4.72
N ASN A 72 8.54 14.51 5.55
CA ASN A 72 9.13 15.71 6.15
C ASN A 72 9.78 16.64 5.11
N GLN A 73 10.19 16.13 3.94
CA GLN A 73 10.74 16.96 2.86
C GLN A 73 9.68 17.89 2.25
N CYS A 74 8.38 17.60 2.47
CA CYS A 74 7.27 18.38 1.93
C CYS A 74 7.29 18.53 0.39
N ILE A 75 7.84 17.53 -0.30
CA ILE A 75 7.88 17.45 -1.76
C ILE A 75 6.79 16.49 -2.22
N ALA A 76 6.01 16.89 -3.22
CA ALA A 76 4.98 16.04 -3.80
C ALA A 76 5.60 14.95 -4.69
N GLY A 77 5.11 13.72 -4.58
CA GLY A 77 5.53 12.59 -5.41
C GLY A 77 6.40 11.58 -4.66
N HIS A 78 7.22 10.87 -5.43
CA HIS A 78 7.99 9.73 -4.95
C HIS A 78 9.46 10.05 -4.73
N ASP A 79 10.05 9.47 -3.69
CA ASP A 79 11.51 9.39 -3.54
C ASP A 79 12.10 8.37 -4.52
N SER A 80 13.43 8.30 -4.55
CA SER A 80 14.13 7.33 -5.39
C SER A 80 13.95 5.91 -4.84
N LYS A 81 13.96 4.91 -5.73
CA LYS A 81 13.92 3.50 -5.33
C LYS A 81 15.07 3.14 -4.37
N PHE A 82 16.23 3.77 -4.57
CA PHE A 82 17.41 3.53 -3.75
C PHE A 82 17.21 4.04 -2.31
N ASP A 83 16.61 5.22 -2.14
CA ASP A 83 16.38 5.82 -0.82
C ASP A 83 15.37 5.02 0.02
N ARG A 84 14.46 4.29 -0.64
CA ARG A 84 13.47 3.43 0.04
C ARG A 84 14.03 2.10 0.54
N ASN A 85 15.21 1.68 0.10
CA ASN A 85 15.76 0.38 0.49
C ASN A 85 16.00 0.29 1.98
N THR A 86 15.58 -0.79 2.61
CA THR A 86 15.82 -1.08 4.02
C THR A 86 16.93 -2.10 4.18
N THR A 87 17.32 -2.36 5.42
CA THR A 87 18.20 -3.49 5.74
C THR A 87 17.59 -4.84 5.35
N ARG A 88 16.26 -4.96 5.34
CA ARG A 88 15.53 -6.20 5.00
C ARG A 88 15.08 -6.30 3.55
N TRP A 89 14.84 -5.18 2.88
CA TRP A 89 14.24 -5.14 1.54
C TRP A 89 14.99 -4.17 0.61
N SER A 90 15.55 -4.74 -0.46
CA SER A 90 16.21 -3.99 -1.55
C SER A 90 15.25 -3.42 -2.59
N TRP A 91 13.94 -3.64 -2.42
CA TRP A 91 12.89 -3.03 -3.21
C TRP A 91 11.66 -2.79 -2.34
N VAL A 92 11.21 -1.55 -2.32
CA VAL A 92 10.09 -1.06 -1.51
C VAL A 92 9.24 -0.18 -2.43
N GLY A 93 7.96 -0.55 -2.59
CA GLY A 93 6.97 0.26 -3.30
C GLY A 93 6.64 1.55 -2.52
N GLN A 94 5.72 2.37 -3.04
CA GLN A 94 5.28 3.57 -2.34
C GLN A 94 3.94 4.07 -2.87
N ASN A 95 3.02 4.39 -1.95
CA ASN A 95 1.84 5.20 -2.24
C ASN A 95 2.05 6.62 -1.70
N PHE A 96 1.52 7.62 -2.43
CA PHE A 96 1.58 9.04 -2.04
C PHE A 96 0.16 9.60 -1.92
N ALA A 97 -0.10 10.41 -0.89
CA ALA A 97 -1.30 11.22 -0.78
C ALA A 97 -0.96 12.63 -0.30
N GLY A 98 -1.36 13.65 -1.06
CA GLY A 98 -1.22 15.05 -0.67
C GLY A 98 -2.33 15.52 0.27
N ILE A 99 -2.73 14.68 1.24
CA ILE A 99 -3.94 14.87 2.07
C ILE A 99 -3.59 14.60 3.53
N LYS A 100 -4.09 15.43 4.46
CA LYS A 100 -3.80 15.27 5.90
C LYS A 100 -4.54 14.10 6.55
N SER A 101 -5.75 13.80 6.10
CA SER A 101 -6.57 12.71 6.65
C SER A 101 -6.11 11.36 6.10
N VAL A 102 -5.70 10.48 7.00
CA VAL A 102 -5.33 9.08 6.71
C VAL A 102 -6.47 8.34 6.02
N GLU A 103 -7.68 8.45 6.58
CA GLU A 103 -8.87 7.78 6.06
C GLU A 103 -9.21 8.25 4.64
N LEU A 104 -9.21 9.56 4.40
CA LEU A 104 -9.51 10.10 3.07
C LEU A 104 -8.42 9.74 2.05
N GLY A 105 -7.14 9.83 2.44
CA GLY A 105 -6.01 9.45 1.60
C GLY A 105 -6.10 7.99 1.17
N PHE A 106 -6.31 7.09 2.13
CA PHE A 106 -6.45 5.67 1.86
C PHE A 106 -7.69 5.36 1.01
N THR A 107 -8.81 6.00 1.31
CA THR A 107 -10.04 5.84 0.53
C THR A 107 -9.81 6.16 -0.94
N ARG A 108 -9.12 7.28 -1.25
CA ARG A 108 -8.80 7.64 -2.63
C ARG A 108 -7.94 6.60 -3.33
N TRP A 109 -6.94 6.07 -2.65
CA TRP A 109 -6.13 4.98 -3.22
C TRP A 109 -6.95 3.75 -3.51
N PHE A 110 -7.79 3.34 -2.56
CA PHE A 110 -8.57 2.12 -2.73
C PHE A 110 -9.60 2.27 -3.85
N GLU A 111 -10.31 3.40 -3.92
CA GLU A 111 -11.36 3.67 -4.91
C GLU A 111 -10.87 3.68 -6.36
N GLU A 112 -9.56 3.71 -6.61
CA GLU A 112 -8.99 3.49 -7.94
C GLU A 112 -9.37 2.13 -8.54
N TYR A 113 -9.85 1.16 -7.73
CA TYR A 113 -10.45 -0.08 -8.23
C TYR A 113 -11.55 0.15 -9.26
N LYS A 114 -12.25 1.30 -9.20
CA LYS A 114 -13.32 1.67 -10.13
C LYS A 114 -12.80 1.94 -11.55
N SER A 115 -11.52 2.29 -11.68
CA SER A 115 -10.84 2.59 -12.93
C SER A 115 -9.92 1.46 -13.41
N TYR A 116 -9.73 0.42 -12.58
CA TYR A 116 -8.87 -0.72 -12.88
C TYR A 116 -9.68 -1.91 -13.38
N ASN A 117 -9.42 -2.37 -14.60
CA ASN A 117 -10.01 -3.61 -15.12
C ASN A 117 -8.99 -4.74 -14.96
N ILE A 118 -9.24 -5.68 -14.05
CA ILE A 118 -8.32 -6.80 -13.81
C ILE A 118 -8.38 -7.88 -14.92
N TYR A 119 -9.50 -7.98 -15.65
CA TYR A 119 -9.71 -9.02 -16.67
C TYR A 119 -9.01 -8.67 -17.98
N LEU A 120 -8.89 -7.38 -18.25
CA LEU A 120 -8.09 -6.81 -19.32
C LEU A 120 -7.20 -5.76 -18.65
N PRO A 121 -6.03 -6.13 -18.09
CA PRO A 121 -5.24 -5.35 -17.12
C PRO A 121 -4.90 -3.95 -17.63
N ASN A 122 -5.89 -3.08 -17.55
CA ASN A 122 -5.92 -1.74 -18.11
C ASN A 122 -6.48 -0.80 -17.06
N CYS A 123 -6.08 0.45 -17.21
CA CYS A 123 -6.46 1.51 -16.29
C CYS A 123 -6.93 2.70 -17.11
N THR A 124 -8.12 3.21 -16.81
CA THR A 124 -8.71 4.37 -17.49
C THR A 124 -8.42 5.68 -16.77
N GLY A 125 -7.59 5.66 -15.71
CA GLY A 125 -7.23 6.81 -14.88
C GLY A 125 -5.93 6.56 -14.11
N VAL A 126 -5.96 6.79 -12.80
CA VAL A 126 -4.87 6.38 -11.89
C VAL A 126 -5.30 5.08 -11.21
N CYS A 127 -4.44 4.07 -11.25
CA CYS A 127 -4.70 2.77 -10.59
C CYS A 127 -3.52 2.25 -9.76
N GLY A 128 -2.39 2.98 -9.76
CA GLY A 128 -1.16 2.53 -9.13
C GLY A 128 -1.29 2.35 -7.62
N HIS A 129 -2.13 3.15 -6.97
CA HIS A 129 -2.30 3.04 -5.54
C HIS A 129 -3.17 1.84 -5.17
N TYR A 130 -4.28 1.61 -5.90
CA TYR A 130 -5.12 0.43 -5.69
C TYR A 130 -4.37 -0.87 -6.01
N THR A 131 -3.62 -0.92 -7.12
CA THR A 131 -2.84 -2.12 -7.45
C THR A 131 -1.81 -2.41 -6.37
N GLN A 132 -1.15 -1.39 -5.81
CA GLN A 132 -0.22 -1.58 -4.68
C GLN A 132 -0.93 -2.13 -3.42
N VAL A 133 -2.13 -1.65 -3.07
CA VAL A 133 -2.93 -2.16 -1.93
C VAL A 133 -3.36 -3.61 -2.14
N SER A 134 -3.75 -3.95 -3.37
CA SER A 134 -4.24 -5.28 -3.76
C SER A 134 -3.14 -6.28 -4.10
N THR A 135 -1.87 -5.86 -4.14
CA THR A 135 -0.75 -6.75 -4.46
C THR A 135 -0.54 -7.78 -3.34
N CYS A 136 -0.30 -9.02 -3.72
CA CYS A 136 0.39 -10.01 -2.89
C CYS A 136 1.66 -10.41 -3.64
N ILE A 137 2.84 -10.19 -3.06
CA ILE A 137 4.07 -10.73 -3.64
C ILE A 137 3.97 -12.26 -3.48
N SER A 138 3.76 -12.96 -4.59
CA SER A 138 4.20 -14.35 -4.70
C SER A 138 5.67 -14.30 -5.12
N ASP A 139 6.53 -15.13 -4.54
CA ASP A 139 7.98 -15.20 -4.83
C ASP A 139 8.30 -15.73 -6.25
N SER A 140 7.56 -15.29 -7.26
CA SER A 140 7.86 -15.52 -8.66
C SER A 140 8.24 -14.17 -9.28
N PRO A 141 9.47 -14.02 -9.83
CA PRO A 141 9.94 -12.77 -10.43
C PRO A 141 9.30 -12.50 -11.81
N GLY A 142 8.02 -12.82 -11.96
CA GLY A 142 7.29 -12.73 -13.22
C GLY A 142 5.95 -13.46 -13.15
N SER A 143 4.97 -12.88 -12.46
CA SER A 143 3.56 -13.25 -12.62
C SER A 143 2.65 -12.22 -11.94
N PHE A 144 2.16 -11.29 -12.75
CA PHE A 144 0.72 -10.98 -12.78
C PHE A 144 0.04 -12.05 -13.63
#